data_AF-A0A975HEI5-F1
#
_entry.id   AF-A0A975HEI5-F1
#
_cell.length_a   1.000
_cell.length_b   1.000
_cell.length_c   1.000
_cell.angle_alpha   90.00
_cell.angle_beta   90.00
_cell.angle_gamma   90.00
#
_symmetry.space_group_name_H-M   'P 1'
#
loop_
_entity.id
_entity.type
_entity.pdbx_description
1 polymer ?
#
loop_
_entity_poly.entity_id
_entity_poly.type
_entity_poly.pdbx_seq_one_letter_code
_entity_poly.pdbx_strand_id
1 'polypeptide(L)' 'MSQEDIVYFEQRAAQEKQAAAKAGCTEARQAHLMLASVHGQAAERERLLIQERRPSADPAEQS' A
#
# COMPACT_ATOMS: atom_id res chain seq x y z
N MET A 1 7.96 2.28 -10.64
CA MET A 1 7.32 2.37 -9.32
C MET A 1 8.28 1.83 -8.29
N SER A 2 8.50 2.60 -7.24
CA SER A 2 9.64 2.51 -6.32
C SER A 2 9.15 2.24 -4.89
N GLN A 3 10.08 2.02 -3.96
CA GLN A 3 9.80 1.95 -2.53
C GLN A 3 9.02 3.19 -2.02
N GLU A 4 9.15 4.33 -2.68
CA GLU A 4 8.45 5.57 -2.34
C GLU A 4 6.94 5.47 -2.59
N ASP A 5 6.52 4.72 -3.62
CA ASP A 5 5.10 4.51 -3.93
C ASP A 5 4.41 3.69 -2.83
N ILE A 6 5.11 2.68 -2.28
CA ILE A 6 4.61 1.89 -1.14
C ILE A 6 4.37 2.81 0.06
N VAL A 7 5.37 3.62 0.42
CA VAL A 7 5.28 4.55 1.56
C VAL A 7 4.16 5.57 1.34
N TYR A 8 4.03 6.10 0.13
CA TYR A 8 2.96 7.03 -0.23
C TYR A 8 1.58 6.41 0.00
N PHE A 9 1.33 5.21 -0.52
CA PHE A 9 0.04 4.55 -0.36
C PHE A 9 -0.26 4.14 1.08
N GLU A 10 0.75 3.70 1.85
CA GLU A 10 0.59 3.40 3.27
C GLU A 10 0.21 4.64 4.08
N GLN A 11 0.87 5.78 3.84
CA GLN A 11 0.56 7.05 4.49
C GLN A 11 -0.86 7.50 4.16
N ARG A 12 -1.28 7.41 2.89
CA ARG A 12 -2.65 7.73 2.48
C ARG A 12 -3.66 6.80 3.16
N ALA A 13 -3.41 5.49 3.20
CA ALA A 13 -4.28 4.55 3.91
C ALA A 13 -4.44 4.89 5.40
N ALA A 14 -3.34 5.30 6.07
CA ALA A 14 -3.38 5.73 7.47
C ALA A 14 -4.16 7.04 7.66
N GLN A 15 -3.98 8.03 6.77
CA GLN A 15 -4.72 9.29 6.80
C GLN A 15 -6.23 9.05 6.65
N GLU A 16 -6.64 8.21 5.71
CA GLU A 16 -8.06 7.90 5.49
C GLU A 16 -8.66 7.15 6.70
N LYS A 17 -7.92 6.25 7.35
CA LYS A 17 -8.37 5.63 8.62
C LYS A 17 -8.56 6.66 9.74
N GLN A 18 -7.67 7.64 9.85
CA GLN A 18 -7.81 8.73 10.82
C GLN A 18 -9.01 9.62 10.49
N ALA A 19 -9.27 9.90 9.21
CA ALA A 19 -10.44 10.65 8.77
C ALA A 19 -11.74 9.89 9.09
N ALA A 20 -11.78 8.57 8.82
CA ALA A 20 -12.90 7.71 9.18
C ALA A 20 -13.21 7.72 10.69
N ALA A 21 -12.17 7.72 11.54
CA ALA A 21 -12.31 7.79 12.99
C ALA A 21 -12.88 9.13 13.48
N LYS A 22 -12.61 10.22 12.76
CA LYS A 22 -13.11 11.57 13.07
C LYS A 22 -14.46 11.89 12.41
N ALA A 23 -14.88 11.09 11.43
CA ALA A 23 -16.14 11.31 10.71
C ALA A 23 -17.34 11.12 11.64
N GLY A 24 -18.14 12.18 11.77
CA GLY A 24 -19.42 12.19 12.49
C GLY A 24 -20.60 11.61 11.70
N CYS A 25 -20.42 11.37 10.39
CA CYS A 25 -21.41 10.80 9.49
C CYS A 25 -20.99 9.37 9.10
N THR A 26 -21.94 8.44 9.10
CA THR A 26 -21.72 7.02 8.81
C THR A 26 -21.25 6.80 7.37
N GLU A 27 -21.88 7.49 6.42
CA GLU A 27 -21.55 7.42 5.00
C GLU A 27 -20.14 7.95 4.73
N ALA A 28 -19.78 9.07 5.35
CA ALA A 28 -18.43 9.62 5.26
C ALA A 28 -17.38 8.66 5.86
N ARG A 29 -17.68 8.05 7.02
CA ARG A 29 -16.82 7.03 7.62
C ARG A 29 -16.60 5.85 6.66
N GLN A 30 -17.66 5.34 6.05
CA GLN A 30 -17.58 4.22 5.11
C GLN A 30 -16.77 4.59 3.87
N ALA A 31 -16.96 5.79 3.32
CA ALA A 31 -16.19 6.28 2.18
C ALA A 31 -14.68 6.34 2.51
N HIS A 32 -14.31 6.89 3.67
CA HIS A 32 -12.91 6.91 4.11
C HIS A 32 -12.34 5.49 4.32
N LEU A 33 -13.10 4.56 4.90
CA LEU A 33 -12.65 3.18 5.07
C LEU A 33 -12.44 2.47 3.72
N MET A 34 -13.30 2.74 2.73
CA MET A 34 -13.13 2.23 1.36
C MET A 34 -11.84 2.78 0.74
N LEU A 35 -11.58 4.08 0.85
CA LEU A 35 -10.35 4.71 0.33
C LEU A 35 -9.10 4.14 1.03
N ALA A 36 -9.16 3.93 2.35
CA ALA A 36 -8.08 3.29 3.09
C ALA A 36 -7.77 1.87 2.58
N SER A 37 -8.81 1.10 2.24
CA SER A 37 -8.65 -0.25 1.67
C SER A 37 -7.99 -0.20 0.29
N VAL A 38 -8.45 0.70 -0.60
CA VAL A 38 -7.89 0.88 -1.94
C VAL A 38 -6.40 1.24 -1.87
N HIS A 39 -6.03 2.18 -1.01
CA HIS A 39 -4.62 2.55 -0.81
C HIS A 39 -3.80 1.39 -0.24
N GLY A 40 -4.34 0.62 0.72
CA GLY A 40 -3.67 -0.57 1.24
C GLY A 40 -3.40 -1.64 0.16
N GLN A 41 -4.37 -1.88 -0.73
CA GLN A 41 -4.22 -2.81 -1.86
C GLN A 41 -3.19 -2.30 -2.88
N ALA A 42 -3.12 -0.99 -3.11
CA ALA A 42 -2.11 -0.40 -3.97
C ALA A 42 -0.69 -0.61 -3.41
N ALA A 43 -0.48 -0.36 -2.11
CA ALA A 43 0.80 -0.64 -1.45
C ALA A 43 1.21 -2.12 -1.58
N GLU A 44 0.27 -3.06 -1.40
CA GLU A 44 0.54 -4.48 -1.53
C GLU A 44 0.93 -4.88 -2.95
N ARG A 45 0.25 -4.32 -3.96
CA ARG A 45 0.61 -4.51 -5.37
C ARG A 45 2.03 -4.05 -5.64
N GLU A 46 2.42 -2.87 -5.13
CA GLU A 46 3.77 -2.36 -5.34
C GLU A 46 4.84 -3.25 -4.67
N ARG A 47 4.55 -3.81 -3.49
CA ARG A 47 5.46 -4.78 -2.84
C ARG A 47 5.67 -6.02 -3.72
N LEU A 48 4.59 -6.56 -4.31
CA LEU A 48 4.68 -7.70 -5.22
C LEU A 48 5.50 -7.36 -6.47
N LEU A 49 5.28 -6.19 -7.08
CA LEU A 49 6.04 -5.75 -8.24
C LEU A 49 7.54 -5.58 -7.95
N ILE A 50 7.92 -5.13 -6.75
CA ILE A 50 9.33 -5.07 -6.34
C ILE A 50 9.92 -6.48 -6.18
N GLN A 51 9.16 -7.41 -5.60
CA GLN A 51 9.59 -8.81 -5.44
C GLN A 51 9.79 -9.49 -6.80
N GLU A 52 8.86 -9.31 -7.74
CA GLU A 52 8.94 -9.86 -9.11
C GLU A 52 10.13 -9.29 -9.91
N ARG A 53 10.50 -8.03 -9.65
CA ARG A 53 11.66 -7.38 -10.29
C ARG A 53 12.97 -7.72 -9.63
N ARG A 54 12.98 -8.30 -8.43
CA ARG A 54 14.21 -8.74 -7.78
C ARG A 54 14.74 -9.91 -8.59
N PRO A 55 15.91 -9.78 -9.25
CA PRO A 55 16.47 -10.92 -9.97
C PRO A 55 16.65 -12.06 -8.96
N SER A 56 16.14 -13.25 -9.32
CA SER A 56 16.51 -14.48 -8.65
C SER A 56 18.03 -14.50 -8.60
N ALA A 57 18.61 -14.42 -7.40
CA ALA A 57 20.04 -14.66 -7.26
C ALA A 57 20.25 -16.12 -7.67
N ASP A 58 20.69 -16.33 -8.91
CA ASP A 58 21.16 -17.63 -9.37
C ASP A 58 22.35 -18.01 -8.46
N PRO A 59 22.29 -19.12 -7.72
CA PRO A 59 23.43 -19.59 -6.91
C PRO A 59 24.55 -20.19 -7.78
N ALA A 60 24.60 -19.93 -9.09
CA ALA A 60 25.44 -20.62 -10.05
C ALA A 60 26.71 -19.85 -10.47
N GLU A 61 27.19 -18.92 -9.65
CA GLU A 61 28.53 -18.32 -9.80
C GLU A 61 29.33 -18.40 -8.50
N GLN A 62 29.62 -19.63 -8.06
CA GLN A 62 30.84 -19.91 -7.30
C GLN A 62 31.42 -21.20 -7.88
N SER A 63 32.21 -21.04 -8.95
CA SER A 63 33.15 -22.06 -9.44
C SER A 63 34.29 -22.27 -8.46
#